data_AF-A0A7V9GEK4-F1
#
_entry.id   AF-A0A7V9GEK4-F1
#
_cell.length_a   1.000
_cell.length_b   1.000
_cell.length_c   1.000
_cell.angle_alpha   90.00
_cell.angle_beta   90.00
_cell.angle_gamma   90.00
#
_symmetry.space_group_name_H-M   'P 1'
#
loop_
_entity.id
_entity.type
_entity.pdbx_description
1 polymer ?
#
loop_
_entity_poly.entity_id
_entity_poly.type
_entity_poly.pdbx_seq_one_letter_code
_entity_poly.pdbx_strand_id
1 'polypeptide(L)' 'MKIKTPKDNIIKYLKKHQIDKKFWKAAELFEKNMNHPSLNVEVLEPKHLKVYSFRVDKKYRAIFIARAAKLKL' A
#
# COMPACT_ATOMS: atom_id res chain seq x y z
N MET A 1 -8.91 4.83 3.15
CA MET A 1 -8.03 4.55 4.31
C MET A 1 -6.77 5.38 4.15
N LYS A 2 -6.20 5.96 5.21
CA LYS A 2 -4.94 6.72 5.10
C LYS A 2 -3.71 5.82 5.27
N ILE A 3 -2.81 5.84 4.30
CA ILE A 3 -1.53 5.15 4.31
C ILE A 3 -0.55 5.98 5.15
N LYS A 4 0.17 5.32 6.06
CA LYS A 4 1.26 5.96 6.79
C LYS A 4 2.52 5.98 5.94
N THR A 5 3.36 6.99 6.14
CA THR A 5 4.67 7.08 5.50
C THR A 5 5.47 5.79 5.73
N PRO A 6 6.03 5.16 4.68
CA PRO A 6 6.89 4.00 4.83
C PRO A 6 8.14 4.31 5.66
N LYS A 7 8.73 3.27 6.26
CA LYS A 7 10.04 3.38 6.93
C LYS A 7 11.14 3.76 5.93
N ASP A 8 12.20 4.41 6.40
CA ASP A 8 13.29 4.90 5.56
C ASP A 8 13.96 3.83 4.70
N ASN A 9 14.10 2.60 5.22
CA ASN A 9 14.66 1.48 4.45
C ASN A 9 13.78 1.13 3.23
N ILE A 10 12.47 1.22 3.36
CA ILE A 10 11.53 1.04 2.25
C ILE A 10 11.66 2.20 1.27
N ILE A 11 11.74 3.44 1.75
CA ILE A 11 11.94 4.62 0.89
C ILE A 11 13.25 4.49 0.09
N LYS A 12 14.35 4.06 0.74
CA LYS A 12 15.63 3.79 0.08
C LYS A 12 15.50 2.70 -0.97
N TYR A 13 14.78 1.61 -0.68
CA TYR A 13 14.51 0.55 -1.65
C TYR A 13 13.73 1.08 -2.86
N LEU A 14 12.63 1.82 -2.64
CA LEU A 14 11.81 2.39 -3.71
C LEU A 14 12.63 3.29 -4.65
N LYS A 15 13.47 4.16 -4.07
CA LYS A 15 14.37 5.05 -4.82
C LYS A 15 15.44 4.28 -5.59
N LYS A 16 16.12 3.33 -4.95
CA LYS A 16 17.14 2.46 -5.58
C LYS A 16 16.60 1.74 -6.81
N HIS A 17 15.34 1.32 -6.76
CA HIS A 17 14.67 0.61 -7.85
C HIS A 17 13.84 1.51 -8.77
N GLN A 18 13.87 2.83 -8.60
CA GLN A 18 13.15 3.83 -9.42
C GLN A 18 11.63 3.57 -9.52
N ILE A 19 11.03 3.07 -8.43
CA ILE A 19 9.60 2.78 -8.32
C ILE A 19 8.87 3.67 -7.31
N ASP A 20 9.57 4.63 -6.71
CA ASP A 20 9.05 5.58 -5.74
C ASP A 20 7.85 6.38 -6.28
N LYS A 21 7.96 6.96 -7.48
CA LYS A 21 6.87 7.72 -8.11
C LYS A 21 5.63 6.86 -8.37
N LYS A 22 5.83 5.61 -8.83
CA LYS A 22 4.73 4.67 -9.08
C LYS A 22 4.06 4.25 -7.78
N PHE A 23 4.86 3.99 -6.75
CA PHE A 23 4.36 3.64 -5.42
C PHE A 23 3.47 4.76 -4.87
N TRP A 24 3.93 6.01 -4.88
CA TRP A 24 3.14 7.12 -4.36
C TRP A 24 1.87 7.37 -5.15
N LYS A 25 1.90 7.25 -6.48
CA LYS A 25 0.69 7.33 -7.32
C LYS A 25 -0.32 6.24 -6.98
N ALA A 26 0.15 5.00 -6.81
CA ALA A 26 -0.72 3.88 -6.44
C ALA A 26 -1.26 4.03 -5.00
N ALA A 27 -0.44 4.53 -4.07
CA ALA A 27 -0.84 4.83 -2.70
C ALA A 27 -1.94 5.90 -2.67
N GLU A 28 -1.74 7.04 -3.36
CA GLU A 28 -2.74 8.10 -3.47
C GLU A 28 -4.06 7.57 -4.08
N LEU A 29 -3.95 6.77 -5.14
CA LEU A 29 -5.10 6.16 -5.78
C LEU A 29 -5.85 5.21 -4.83
N PHE A 30 -5.12 4.42 -4.03
CA PHE A 30 -5.71 3.56 -3.01
C PHE A 30 -6.43 4.35 -1.93
N GLU A 31 -5.85 5.46 -1.46
CA GLU A 31 -6.47 6.31 -0.45
C GLU A 31 -7.80 6.90 -0.95
N LYS A 32 -7.85 7.29 -2.23
CA LYS A 32 -9.04 7.84 -2.90
C LYS A 32 -10.08 6.77 -3.24
N ASN A 33 -9.65 5.64 -3.81
CA ASN A 33 -10.50 4.55 -4.25
C ASN A 33 -9.76 3.21 -4.22
N MET A 34 -9.94 2.45 -3.14
CA MET A 34 -9.34 1.12 -2.99
C MET A 34 -9.86 0.08 -4.00
N ASN A 35 -11.02 0.30 -4.62
CA ASN A 35 -11.60 -0.63 -5.61
C ASN A 35 -11.20 -0.26 -7.04
N HIS A 36 -10.26 0.67 -7.23
CA HIS A 36 -9.85 1.08 -8.56
C HIS A 36 -9.20 -0.10 -9.32
N PRO A 37 -9.63 -0.40 -10.57
CA PRO A 37 -9.25 -1.64 -11.27
C PRO A 37 -7.75 -1.78 -11.52
N SER A 38 -7.02 -0.67 -11.67
CA SER A 38 -5.56 -0.71 -11.84
C SER A 38 -4.81 -1.21 -10.60
N LEU A 39 -5.36 -1.00 -9.40
CA LEU A 39 -4.71 -1.39 -8.14
C LEU A 39 -4.73 -2.91 -7.95
N ASN A 40 -5.74 -3.61 -8.49
CA ASN A 40 -5.91 -5.05 -8.28
C ASN A 40 -5.75 -5.39 -6.78
N VAL A 41 -6.52 -4.74 -5.92
CA VAL A 41 -6.37 -4.91 -4.47
C VAL A 41 -6.77 -6.33 -4.08
N GLU A 42 -5.91 -7.00 -3.32
CA GLU A 42 -6.10 -8.36 -2.81
C GLU A 42 -5.98 -8.34 -1.29
N VAL A 43 -6.87 -9.06 -0.60
CA VAL A 43 -6.69 -9.40 0.83
C VAL A 43 -5.95 -10.72 0.88
N LEU A 44 -4.75 -10.73 1.45
CA LEU A 44 -3.95 -11.94 1.58
C LEU A 44 -4.52 -12.85 2.66
N GLU A 45 -4.40 -14.16 2.44
CA GLU A 45 -4.78 -15.15 3.44
C GLU A 45 -3.78 -15.19 4.61
N PRO A 46 -4.24 -15.45 5.85
CA PRO A 46 -5.65 -15.61 6.22
C PRO A 46 -6.38 -14.25 6.36
N LYS A 47 -7.57 -14.12 5.74
CA LYS A 47 -8.31 -12.84 5.62
C LYS A 47 -8.52 -12.07 6.93
N HIS A 48 -8.64 -12.77 8.06
CA HIS A 48 -8.85 -12.14 9.38
C HIS A 48 -7.66 -11.28 9.83
N LEU A 49 -6.46 -11.48 9.29
CA LEU A 49 -5.28 -10.67 9.58
C LEU A 49 -5.30 -9.30 8.89
N LYS A 50 -6.24 -9.08 7.94
CA LYS A 50 -6.40 -7.78 7.25
C LYS A 50 -5.09 -7.29 6.63
N VAL A 51 -4.36 -8.23 6.00
CA VAL A 51 -3.18 -7.94 5.19
C VAL A 51 -3.66 -7.68 3.77
N TYR A 52 -3.33 -6.51 3.25
CA TYR A 52 -3.73 -6.08 1.91
C TYR A 52 -2.51 -5.98 1.00
N SER A 53 -2.75 -6.22 -0.28
CA SER A 53 -1.79 -6.13 -1.38
C SER A 53 -2.39 -5.26 -2.48
N PHE A 54 -1.67 -4.25 -2.98
CA PHE A 54 -2.02 -3.56 -4.23
C PHE A 54 -0.85 -3.50 -5.20
N ARG A 55 -1.19 -3.44 -6.49
CA ARG A 55 -0.23 -3.38 -7.60
C ARG A 55 0.39 -1.99 -7.69
N VAL A 56 1.73 -1.96 -7.67
CA VAL A 56 2.52 -0.75 -7.97
C VAL A 56 2.91 -0.75 -9.45
N ASP A 57 3.33 -1.91 -9.97
CA ASP A 57 3.48 -2.20 -11.39
C ASP A 57 3.39 -3.71 -11.66
N LYS A 58 3.78 -4.18 -12.85
CA LYS A 58 3.74 -5.62 -13.20
C LYS A 58 4.64 -6.50 -12.32
N LYS A 59 5.69 -5.94 -11.73
CA LYS A 59 6.68 -6.67 -10.91
C LYS A 59 6.46 -6.46 -9.41
N TYR A 60 6.02 -5.28 -8.99
CA TYR A 60 5.96 -4.89 -7.59
C TYR A 60 4.53 -4.78 -7.06
N ARG A 61 4.30 -5.37 -5.87
CA ARG A 61 3.10 -5.15 -5.05
C ARG A 61 3.50 -4.55 -3.71
N ALA A 62 2.69 -3.62 -3.22
CA ALA A 62 2.82 -3.08 -1.88
C ALA A 62 1.95 -3.90 -0.93
N ILE A 63 2.53 -4.36 0.18
CA ILE A 63 1.82 -5.11 1.23
C ILE A 63 1.71 -4.23 2.48
N PHE A 64 0.53 -4.18 3.08
CA PHE A 64 0.29 -3.39 4.29
C PHE A 64 -0.80 -4.02 5.15
N ILE A 65 -0.80 -3.65 6.44
CA ILE A 65 -1.79 -4.11 7.42
C ILE A 65 -2.73 -2.96 7.72
N ALA A 66 -4.03 -3.18 7.53
CA ALA A 66 -5.04 -2.23 7.97
C ALA A 66 -5.19 -2.32 9.49
N ARG A 67 -5.07 -1.18 10.18
CA ARG A 67 -5.30 -1.10 11.64
C ARG A 67 -6.32 -0.01 11.92
N ALA A 68 -7.21 -0.26 12.89
CA ALA A 68 -8.12 0.75 13.39
C ALA A 68 -7.32 1.96 13.90
N ALA A 69 -7.83 3.18 13.65
CA ALA A 69 -7.28 4.36 14.26
C ALA A 69 -7.41 4.24 15.78
N LYS A 70 -6.33 4.45 16.52
CA LYS A 70 -6.45 4.66 17.96
C LYS A 70 -7.13 6.01 18.15
N LEU A 71 -8.38 5.99 18.63
CA LEU A 71 -8.97 7.18 19.23
C LEU A 71 -8.07 7.55 20.41
N LYS A 72 -7.49 8.76 20.39
CA LYS A 72 -6.93 9.34 21.60
C LYS A 72 -8.15 9.77 22.42
N LEU A 73 -8.49 8.99 23.44
CA LEU A 73 -9.32 9.46 24.55
C LEU A 73 -8.53 10.53 25.33
#